data_AF-A0A3B8WRL0-F1
#
_entry.id   AF-A0A3B8WRL0-F1
#
_cell.length_a   1.000
_cell.length_b   1.000
_cell.length_c   1.000
_cell.angle_alpha   90.00
_cell.angle_beta   90.00
_cell.angle_gamma   90.00
#
_symmetry.space_group_name_H-M   'P 1'
#
loop_
_entity.id
_entity.type
_entity.pdbx_description
1 polymer ?
#
loop_
_entity_poly.entity_id
_entity_poly.type
_entity_poly.pdbx_seq_one_letter_code
_entity_poly.pdbx_strand_id
1 'polypeptide(L)'
;MEDNQAQKVEIYGKKIFFVCATFTLNTNVILRLMEQEYEIYKIDQYRQLKSLLTLDPQSIVYINLDSQNTPNVWYNFIHYFETEPRFKDVKFGAFSTKLKPAEKERFTKSLKLEAGFYPVEKGFGEAMGQLMVRLEELKAKGMRKFVRMNCQGVRNTEAFFLSGNMMYKMEVLDISSIGMGLKIPLKYCQLFRINTVIPGLNIVLGSKQLKVNAKIFGIKNLGNAALLIMIFTPDTEDSFRSYVRTFICEEMQKLIINKALSLNWDKTDYTTQVEVEEEKASDDTSHPVSDESEATAEAARELENASGEDTTQNDQNDQTANEAGEAKADDTEGSQDAPAESQTDNSSEEKPAEDSPAKA
;
A
#
# COMPACT_ATOMS: atom_id res chain seq x y z
N MET A 1 -13.89 22.60 12.80
CA MET A 1 -12.67 22.08 12.16
C MET A 1 -12.69 20.56 12.04
N GLU A 2 -13.33 19.84 12.96
CA GLU A 2 -13.45 18.37 12.93
C GLU A 2 -14.18 17.83 11.69
N ASP A 3 -15.27 18.48 11.26
CA ASP A 3 -16.03 18.07 10.05
C ASP A 3 -15.18 18.01 8.77
N ASN A 4 -14.18 18.90 8.65
CA ASN A 4 -13.32 18.97 7.47
C ASN A 4 -12.28 17.83 7.45
N GLN A 5 -11.89 17.30 8.61
CA GLN A 5 -10.98 16.14 8.67
C GLN A 5 -11.72 14.83 8.36
N ALA A 6 -12.92 14.65 8.91
CA ALA A 6 -13.75 13.47 8.62
C ALA A 6 -14.08 13.37 7.13
N GLN A 7 -14.49 14.49 6.51
CA GLN A 7 -14.77 14.55 5.07
C GLN A 7 -13.50 14.28 4.24
N LYS A 8 -12.33 14.73 4.70
CA LYS A 8 -11.06 14.44 4.02
C LYS A 8 -10.73 12.95 4.04
N VAL A 9 -10.92 12.26 5.18
CA VAL A 9 -10.65 10.82 5.27
C VAL A 9 -11.61 10.00 4.43
N GLU A 10 -12.88 10.42 4.34
CA GLU A 10 -13.85 9.77 3.46
C GLU A 10 -13.38 9.75 1.99
N ILE A 11 -12.78 10.85 1.51
CA ILE A 11 -12.36 10.95 0.11
C ILE A 11 -10.98 10.30 -0.14
N TYR A 12 -10.02 10.44 0.77
CA TYR A 12 -8.62 10.01 0.55
C TYR A 12 -8.29 8.62 1.12
N GLY A 13 -9.13 8.07 2.00
CA GLY A 13 -8.82 6.85 2.73
C GLY A 13 -7.98 7.12 3.98
N LYS A 14 -7.65 6.03 4.69
CA LYS A 14 -6.85 6.03 5.91
C LYS A 14 -5.40 5.68 5.58
N LYS A 15 -4.46 6.33 6.26
CA LYS A 15 -3.04 5.97 6.19
C LYS A 15 -2.80 4.66 6.91
N ILE A 16 -2.07 3.74 6.26
CA ILE A 16 -1.69 2.46 6.85
C ILE A 16 -0.20 2.49 7.16
N PHE A 17 0.16 2.46 8.44
CA PHE A 17 1.55 2.41 8.89
C PHE A 17 1.96 0.98 9.22
N PHE A 18 3.08 0.53 8.67
CA PHE A 18 3.75 -0.71 9.07
C PHE A 18 4.99 -0.37 9.88
N VAL A 19 4.98 -0.76 11.15
CA VAL A 19 6.05 -0.45 12.10
C VAL A 19 7.01 -1.64 12.18
N CYS A 20 8.30 -1.36 11.98
CA CYS A 20 9.39 -2.34 12.03
C CYS A 20 9.15 -3.57 11.11
N ALA A 21 8.64 -3.31 9.89
CA ALA A 21 8.34 -4.35 8.92
C ALA A 21 9.59 -5.14 8.50
N THR A 22 9.52 -6.48 8.56
CA THR A 22 10.58 -7.35 8.05
C THR A 22 10.57 -7.44 6.52
N PHE A 23 11.67 -7.94 5.93
CA PHE A 23 11.71 -8.25 4.51
C PHE A 23 10.54 -9.15 4.07
N THR A 24 10.22 -10.18 4.87
CA THR A 24 9.13 -11.10 4.57
C THR A 24 7.77 -10.40 4.54
N LEU A 25 7.49 -9.49 5.49
CA LEU A 25 6.26 -8.70 5.51
C LEU A 25 6.20 -7.72 4.33
N ASN A 26 7.35 -7.13 3.97
CA ASN A 26 7.45 -6.26 2.79
C ASN A 26 7.03 -7.00 1.52
N THR A 27 7.67 -8.14 1.24
CA THR A 27 7.47 -8.87 -0.01
C THR A 27 6.09 -9.52 -0.12
N ASN A 28 5.55 -10.06 0.98
CA ASN A 28 4.32 -10.85 0.94
C ASN A 28 3.04 -10.06 1.22
N VAL A 29 3.14 -8.92 1.92
CA VAL A 29 1.96 -8.14 2.34
C VAL A 29 2.01 -6.73 1.77
N ILE A 30 3.06 -5.96 2.09
CA ILE A 30 3.11 -4.53 1.74
C ILE A 30 3.08 -4.33 0.22
N LEU A 31 3.90 -5.06 -0.54
CA LEU A 31 3.91 -4.96 -2.01
C LEU A 31 2.54 -5.27 -2.62
N ARG A 32 1.86 -6.31 -2.12
CA ARG A 32 0.52 -6.69 -2.60
C ARG A 32 -0.52 -5.63 -2.28
N LEU A 33 -0.47 -5.05 -1.08
CA LEU A 33 -1.37 -3.95 -0.72
C LEU A 33 -1.10 -2.69 -1.56
N MET A 34 0.16 -2.40 -1.92
CA MET A 34 0.50 -1.32 -2.85
C MET A 34 -0.08 -1.57 -4.25
N GLU A 35 0.00 -2.80 -4.76
CA GLU A 35 -0.65 -3.20 -6.02
C GLU A 35 -2.17 -3.02 -5.97
N GLN A 36 -2.75 -3.25 -4.79
CA GLN A 36 -4.16 -3.02 -4.51
C GLN A 36 -4.50 -1.55 -4.22
N GLU A 37 -3.59 -0.59 -4.39
CA GLU A 37 -3.86 0.84 -4.22
C GLU A 37 -4.27 1.23 -2.80
N TYR A 38 -3.67 0.59 -1.78
CA TYR A 38 -3.72 1.11 -0.41
C TYR A 38 -2.61 2.15 -0.17
N GLU A 39 -2.91 3.18 0.62
CA GLU A 39 -1.94 4.19 1.02
C GLU A 39 -1.11 3.68 2.22
N ILE A 40 0.11 3.24 1.95
CA ILE A 40 0.96 2.54 2.91
C ILE A 40 2.25 3.28 3.19
N TYR A 41 2.67 3.25 4.45
CA TYR A 41 3.91 3.81 4.93
C TYR A 41 4.66 2.82 5.82
N LYS A 42 5.98 2.82 5.73
CA LYS A 42 6.88 2.02 6.56
C LYS A 42 7.57 2.91 7.57
N ILE A 43 7.55 2.51 8.84
CA ILE A 43 8.18 3.25 9.94
C ILE A 43 9.18 2.32 10.62
N ASP A 44 10.47 2.60 10.46
CA ASP A 44 11.53 1.73 11.00
C ASP A 44 11.67 1.88 12.52
N GLN A 45 11.37 3.07 13.05
CA GLN A 45 11.53 3.43 14.47
C GLN A 45 10.17 3.73 15.10
N TYR A 46 9.68 2.85 15.96
CA TYR A 46 8.35 2.97 16.58
C TYR A 46 8.15 4.27 17.36
N ARG A 47 9.23 4.87 17.90
CA ARG A 47 9.21 6.15 18.62
C ARG A 47 8.80 7.35 17.75
N GLN A 48 8.86 7.22 16.43
CA GLN A 48 8.38 8.27 15.51
C GLN A 48 6.86 8.24 15.34
N LEU A 49 6.22 7.10 15.64
CA LEU A 49 4.82 6.87 15.33
C LEU A 49 3.89 7.81 16.10
N LYS A 50 4.14 8.05 17.39
CA LYS A 50 3.28 8.89 18.24
C LYS A 50 3.04 10.28 17.65
N SER A 51 4.10 10.90 17.15
CA SER A 51 4.05 12.24 16.55
C SER A 51 3.37 12.22 15.17
N LEU A 52 3.50 11.14 14.41
CA LEU A 52 2.78 10.96 13.14
C LEU A 52 1.27 10.75 13.38
N LEU A 53 0.88 9.90 14.33
CA LEU A 53 -0.52 9.65 14.68
C LEU A 53 -1.21 10.88 15.25
N THR A 54 -0.46 11.77 15.89
CA THR A 54 -0.93 13.09 16.31
C THR A 54 -1.42 13.95 15.13
N LEU A 55 -0.79 13.79 13.96
CA LEU A 55 -1.12 14.53 12.74
C LEU A 55 -2.21 13.83 11.92
N ASP A 56 -2.30 12.50 12.04
CA ASP A 56 -3.20 11.65 11.28
C ASP A 56 -3.90 10.66 12.25
N PRO A 57 -4.88 11.12 13.06
CA PRO A 57 -5.45 10.35 14.17
C PRO A 57 -6.38 9.19 13.76
N GLN A 58 -6.75 9.09 12.48
CA GLN A 58 -7.62 8.04 11.95
C GLN A 58 -6.84 6.95 11.18
N SER A 59 -5.58 6.76 11.54
CA SER A 59 -4.68 5.84 10.84
C SER A 59 -4.86 4.40 11.30
N ILE A 60 -4.42 3.46 10.45
CA ILE A 60 -4.33 2.04 10.78
C ILE A 60 -2.85 1.71 10.98
N VAL A 61 -2.52 0.99 12.04
CA VAL A 61 -1.14 0.66 12.39
C VAL A 61 -0.99 -0.85 12.48
N TYR A 62 -0.05 -1.40 11.72
CA TYR A 62 0.37 -2.78 11.82
C TYR A 62 1.78 -2.86 12.42
N ILE A 63 1.90 -3.64 13.49
CA ILE A 63 3.17 -3.82 14.20
C ILE A 63 3.67 -5.24 13.97
N ASN A 64 4.95 -5.38 13.63
CA ASN A 64 5.62 -6.66 13.67
C ASN A 64 6.16 -6.94 15.09
N LEU A 65 5.48 -7.84 15.82
CA LEU A 65 5.80 -8.15 17.22
C LEU A 65 7.10 -8.97 17.36
N ASP A 66 7.62 -9.53 16.27
CA ASP A 66 8.87 -10.29 16.28
C ASP A 66 10.12 -9.40 16.12
N SER A 67 9.93 -8.09 16.00
CA SER A 67 10.99 -7.11 15.75
C SER A 67 11.52 -6.48 17.04
N GLN A 68 12.77 -6.00 16.99
CA GLN A 68 13.56 -5.08 17.87
C GLN A 68 13.30 -5.01 19.40
N ASN A 69 12.05 -5.05 19.84
CA ASN A 69 11.65 -4.99 21.25
C ASN A 69 11.06 -6.33 21.74
N THR A 70 10.93 -6.46 23.06
CA THR A 70 10.28 -7.62 23.66
C THR A 70 8.75 -7.53 23.51
N PRO A 71 8.03 -8.67 23.58
CA PRO A 71 6.56 -8.66 23.55
C PRO A 71 5.93 -7.74 24.61
N ASN A 72 6.51 -7.62 25.81
CA ASN A 72 6.03 -6.70 26.84
C ASN A 72 6.11 -5.23 26.41
N VAL A 73 7.19 -4.83 25.75
CA VAL A 73 7.34 -3.45 25.27
C VAL A 73 6.29 -3.13 24.21
N TRP A 74 6.03 -4.07 23.29
CA TRP A 74 4.97 -3.90 22.30
C TRP A 74 3.57 -3.86 22.90
N TYR A 75 3.33 -4.69 23.92
CA TYR A 75 2.08 -4.67 24.65
C TYR A 75 1.83 -3.30 25.29
N ASN A 76 2.81 -2.80 26.06
CA ASN A 76 2.72 -1.50 26.72
C ASN A 76 2.59 -0.35 25.70
N PHE A 77 3.28 -0.46 24.57
CA PHE A 77 3.18 0.49 23.47
C PHE A 77 1.75 0.59 22.94
N ILE A 78 1.14 -0.54 22.55
CA ILE A 78 -0.24 -0.54 22.01
C ILE A 78 -1.23 -0.07 23.08
N HIS A 79 -1.09 -0.59 24.31
CA HIS A 79 -1.96 -0.23 25.42
C HIS A 79 -1.96 1.28 25.72
N TYR A 80 -0.82 1.94 25.61
CA TYR A 80 -0.74 3.40 25.76
C TYR A 80 -1.64 4.13 24.74
N PHE A 81 -1.65 3.70 23.46
CA PHE A 81 -2.52 4.35 22.47
C PHE A 81 -4.00 4.02 22.65
N GLU A 82 -4.34 2.84 23.16
CA GLU A 82 -5.73 2.47 23.43
C GLU A 82 -6.34 3.23 24.62
N THR A 83 -5.50 3.59 25.60
CA THR A 83 -5.92 4.31 26.82
C THR A 83 -5.91 5.82 26.64
N GLU A 84 -5.08 6.35 25.75
CA GLU A 84 -4.97 7.78 25.48
C GLU A 84 -6.13 8.28 24.57
N PRO A 85 -7.06 9.14 25.05
CA PRO A 85 -8.26 9.52 24.30
C PRO A 85 -7.99 10.17 22.95
N ARG A 86 -6.82 10.81 22.80
CA ARG A 86 -6.39 11.43 21.54
C ARG A 86 -6.22 10.42 20.40
N PHE A 87 -5.95 9.16 20.71
CA PHE A 87 -5.67 8.11 19.72
C PHE A 87 -6.80 7.09 19.59
N LYS A 88 -7.99 7.37 20.15
CA LYS A 88 -9.16 6.48 20.12
C LYS A 88 -9.56 5.98 18.73
N ASP A 89 -9.26 6.75 17.68
CA ASP A 89 -9.63 6.46 16.30
C ASP A 89 -8.52 5.73 15.53
N VAL A 90 -7.35 5.56 16.14
CA VAL A 90 -6.25 4.77 15.58
C VAL A 90 -6.57 3.29 15.76
N LYS A 91 -6.46 2.51 14.69
CA LYS A 91 -6.76 1.07 14.71
C LYS A 91 -5.48 0.27 14.65
N PHE A 92 -5.24 -0.57 15.65
CA PHE A 92 -4.03 -1.38 15.76
C PHE A 92 -4.25 -2.80 15.28
N GLY A 93 -3.27 -3.34 14.58
CA GLY A 93 -3.15 -4.73 14.24
C GLY A 93 -1.72 -5.21 14.39
N ALA A 94 -1.53 -6.52 14.40
CA ALA A 94 -0.24 -7.11 14.69
C ALA A 94 0.06 -8.35 13.85
N PHE A 95 1.33 -8.49 13.48
CA PHE A 95 1.88 -9.67 12.82
C PHE A 95 2.89 -10.34 13.76
N SER A 96 2.85 -11.67 13.82
CA SER A 96 3.88 -12.47 14.48
C SER A 96 4.00 -13.86 13.86
N THR A 97 5.22 -14.38 13.88
CA THR A 97 5.60 -15.76 13.55
C THR A 97 6.16 -16.51 14.75
N LYS A 98 6.50 -15.82 15.86
CA LYS A 98 7.32 -16.39 16.95
C LYS A 98 6.70 -16.30 18.34
N LEU A 99 5.55 -15.64 18.50
CA LEU A 99 4.93 -15.50 19.82
C LEU A 99 4.50 -16.84 20.39
N LYS A 100 4.75 -17.02 21.70
CA LYS A 100 4.27 -18.19 22.42
C LYS A 100 2.74 -18.14 22.57
N PRO A 101 2.05 -19.28 22.73
CA PRO A 101 0.60 -19.31 22.89
C PRO A 101 0.06 -18.38 24.00
N ALA A 102 0.73 -18.33 25.16
CA ALA A 102 0.35 -17.46 26.27
C ALA A 102 0.50 -15.97 25.94
N GLU A 103 1.53 -15.59 25.18
CA GLU A 103 1.72 -14.19 24.76
C GLU A 103 0.68 -13.81 23.71
N LYS A 104 0.43 -14.69 22.74
CA LYS A 104 -0.62 -14.51 21.73
C LYS A 104 -1.99 -14.29 22.38
N GLU A 105 -2.33 -15.13 23.35
CA GLU A 105 -3.56 -15.00 24.12
C GLU A 105 -3.65 -13.66 24.86
N ARG A 106 -2.54 -13.22 25.49
CA ARG A 106 -2.48 -11.92 26.16
C ARG A 106 -2.75 -10.76 25.20
N PHE A 107 -2.14 -10.75 24.01
CA PHE A 107 -2.38 -9.73 23.00
C PHE A 107 -3.83 -9.75 22.50
N THR A 108 -4.41 -10.92 22.24
CA THR A 108 -5.76 -11.00 21.67
C THR A 108 -6.87 -10.76 22.68
N LYS A 109 -6.66 -11.07 23.97
CA LYS A 109 -7.66 -10.86 25.03
C LYS A 109 -7.60 -9.49 25.68
N SER A 110 -6.41 -8.92 25.82
CA SER A 110 -6.22 -7.72 26.66
C SER A 110 -6.06 -6.42 25.87
N LEU A 111 -5.84 -6.50 24.55
CA LEU A 111 -5.71 -5.33 23.68
C LEU A 111 -6.81 -5.32 22.63
N LYS A 112 -7.27 -4.12 22.29
CA LYS A 112 -8.21 -3.85 21.20
C LYS A 112 -7.45 -3.80 19.88
N LEU A 113 -7.03 -4.97 19.41
CA LEU A 113 -6.44 -5.16 18.07
C LEU A 113 -7.51 -5.10 16.97
N GLU A 114 -8.19 -3.96 16.86
CA GLU A 114 -9.29 -3.75 15.93
C GLU A 114 -8.90 -3.91 14.47
N ALA A 115 -7.62 -3.77 14.09
CA ALA A 115 -7.16 -4.03 12.73
C ALA A 115 -6.69 -5.48 12.52
N GLY A 116 -6.84 -6.35 13.52
CA GLY A 116 -6.61 -7.79 13.45
C GLY A 116 -5.27 -8.25 14.03
N PHE A 117 -5.23 -9.52 14.46
CA PHE A 117 -4.01 -10.22 14.85
C PHE A 117 -3.75 -11.35 13.86
N TYR A 118 -2.59 -11.34 13.21
CA TYR A 118 -2.26 -12.23 12.10
C TYR A 118 -1.07 -13.14 12.48
N PRO A 119 -1.33 -14.36 12.99
CA PRO A 119 -0.29 -15.35 13.19
C PRO A 119 0.12 -15.90 11.82
N VAL A 120 1.39 -15.73 11.44
CA VAL A 120 1.85 -16.09 10.10
C VAL A 120 2.42 -17.52 10.03
N GLU A 121 2.14 -18.35 11.04
CA GLU A 121 2.53 -19.76 11.11
C GLU A 121 1.99 -20.58 9.92
N LYS A 122 0.76 -20.28 9.47
CA LYS A 122 0.08 -20.96 8.36
C LYS A 122 0.42 -20.38 6.97
N GLY A 123 1.32 -19.40 6.93
CA GLY A 123 1.75 -18.72 5.70
C GLY A 123 1.01 -17.40 5.43
N PHE A 124 1.61 -16.59 4.57
CA PHE A 124 1.14 -15.22 4.30
C PHE A 124 -0.13 -15.14 3.44
N GLY A 125 -0.50 -16.22 2.73
CA GLY A 125 -1.70 -16.23 1.88
C GLY A 125 -3.00 -16.03 2.66
N GLU A 126 -3.20 -16.82 3.72
CA GLU A 126 -4.38 -16.73 4.59
C GLU A 126 -4.40 -15.38 5.33
N ALA A 127 -3.25 -14.98 5.89
CA ALA A 127 -3.10 -13.70 6.58
C ALA A 127 -3.44 -12.51 5.68
N MET A 128 -3.00 -12.53 4.41
CA MET A 128 -3.32 -11.49 3.44
C MET A 128 -4.83 -11.44 3.12
N GLY A 129 -5.49 -12.59 2.98
CA GLY A 129 -6.94 -12.66 2.76
C GLY A 129 -7.72 -12.03 3.91
N GLN A 130 -7.40 -12.42 5.15
CA GLN A 130 -8.02 -11.86 6.35
C GLN A 130 -7.73 -10.36 6.52
N LEU A 131 -6.50 -9.93 6.19
CA LEU A 131 -6.09 -8.54 6.21
C LEU A 131 -6.93 -7.69 5.24
N MET A 132 -7.12 -8.17 4.02
CA MET A 132 -7.91 -7.46 3.00
C MET A 132 -9.37 -7.29 3.43
N VAL A 133 -10.01 -8.35 3.95
CA VAL A 133 -11.37 -8.26 4.49
C VAL A 133 -11.44 -7.21 5.59
N ARG A 134 -10.48 -7.23 6.52
CA ARG A 134 -10.48 -6.30 7.64
C ARG A 134 -10.23 -4.85 7.22
N LEU A 135 -9.35 -4.61 6.26
CA LEU A 135 -9.10 -3.27 5.71
C LEU A 135 -10.34 -2.69 5.01
N GLU A 136 -11.14 -3.53 4.35
CA GLU A 136 -12.40 -3.13 3.73
C GLU A 136 -13.44 -2.74 4.79
N GLU A 137 -13.60 -3.54 5.85
CA GLU A 137 -14.48 -3.23 7.00
C GLU A 137 -14.09 -1.90 7.67
N LEU A 138 -12.78 -1.62 7.75
CA LEU A 138 -12.25 -0.38 8.29
C LEU A 138 -12.31 0.81 7.31
N LYS A 139 -12.84 0.60 6.10
CA LYS A 139 -12.94 1.58 5.00
C LYS A 139 -11.59 2.21 4.66
N ALA A 140 -10.53 1.41 4.64
CA ALA A 140 -9.16 1.93 4.55
C ALA A 140 -8.86 2.69 3.24
N LYS A 141 -9.51 2.36 2.12
CA LYS A 141 -9.32 3.07 0.83
C LYS A 141 -10.11 4.39 0.71
N GLY A 142 -11.15 4.58 1.51
CA GLY A 142 -12.11 5.66 1.30
C GLY A 142 -12.82 5.54 -0.06
N MET A 143 -13.27 6.67 -0.62
CA MET A 143 -14.03 6.72 -1.87
C MET A 143 -13.17 6.55 -3.13
N ARG A 144 -11.87 6.85 -3.07
CA ARG A 144 -10.99 6.74 -4.23
C ARG A 144 -10.49 5.31 -4.38
N LYS A 145 -10.56 4.81 -5.62
CA LYS A 145 -10.07 3.48 -5.97
C LYS A 145 -8.55 3.41 -6.15
N PHE A 146 -7.89 4.56 -6.34
CA PHE A 146 -6.47 4.65 -6.69
C PHE A 146 -5.79 5.69 -5.81
N VAL A 147 -4.58 5.39 -5.34
CA VAL A 147 -3.79 6.32 -4.54
C VAL A 147 -3.38 7.50 -5.44
N ARG A 148 -3.48 8.71 -4.89
CA ARG A 148 -3.11 9.95 -5.59
C ARG A 148 -2.05 10.69 -4.81
N MET A 149 -0.94 10.98 -5.48
CA MET A 149 0.09 11.83 -4.95
C MET A 149 -0.09 13.26 -5.45
N ASN A 150 0.06 14.25 -4.55
CA ASN A 150 0.27 15.64 -4.93
C ASN A 150 1.74 15.82 -5.35
N CYS A 151 1.95 16.26 -6.58
CA CYS A 151 3.26 16.45 -7.20
C CYS A 151 3.79 17.88 -7.06
N GLN A 152 3.05 18.80 -6.45
CA GLN A 152 3.50 20.17 -6.25
C GLN A 152 4.77 20.21 -5.39
N GLY A 153 5.83 20.79 -5.93
CA GLY A 153 7.14 20.85 -5.27
C GLY A 153 7.99 19.59 -5.39
N VAL A 154 7.47 18.51 -6.00
CA VAL A 154 8.27 17.32 -6.34
C VAL A 154 9.12 17.64 -7.56
N ARG A 155 10.44 17.48 -7.43
CA ARG A 155 11.38 17.75 -8.53
C ARG A 155 11.16 16.74 -9.67
N ASN A 156 11.48 17.16 -10.89
CA ASN A 156 11.43 16.30 -12.08
C ASN A 156 10.06 15.60 -12.27
N THR A 157 8.98 16.34 -12.06
CA THR A 157 7.62 15.86 -12.32
C THR A 157 6.91 16.78 -13.31
N GLU A 158 6.98 16.42 -14.60
CA GLU A 158 6.55 17.29 -15.70
C GLU A 158 5.89 16.45 -16.80
N ALA A 159 5.02 17.08 -17.61
CA ALA A 159 4.42 16.45 -18.77
C ALA A 159 4.67 17.26 -20.03
N PHE A 160 4.90 16.58 -21.15
CA PHE A 160 5.18 17.15 -22.45
C PHE A 160 4.25 16.58 -23.50
N PHE A 161 3.64 17.46 -24.27
CA PHE A 161 2.77 17.11 -25.39
C PHE A 161 3.28 17.74 -26.67
N LEU A 162 3.28 16.99 -27.77
CA LEU A 162 3.63 17.48 -29.10
C LEU A 162 2.37 17.73 -29.93
N SER A 163 2.21 18.94 -30.45
CA SER A 163 1.15 19.29 -31.40
C SER A 163 1.72 20.10 -32.54
N GLY A 164 1.71 19.52 -33.75
CA GLY A 164 2.46 20.03 -34.89
C GLY A 164 3.96 20.03 -34.58
N ASN A 165 4.62 21.16 -34.79
CA ASN A 165 6.05 21.33 -34.54
C ASN A 165 6.35 21.96 -33.16
N MET A 166 5.35 22.04 -32.28
CA MET A 166 5.48 22.67 -30.97
C MET A 166 5.41 21.64 -29.84
N MET A 167 6.31 21.79 -28.87
CA MET A 167 6.31 21.04 -27.62
C MET A 167 5.74 21.90 -26.49
N TYR A 168 4.72 21.38 -25.82
CA TYR A 168 4.04 22.04 -24.72
C TYR A 168 4.43 21.38 -23.41
N LYS A 169 5.16 22.12 -22.57
CA LYS A 169 5.49 21.73 -21.20
C LYS A 169 4.35 22.09 -20.25
N MET A 170 3.98 21.14 -19.39
CA MET A 170 2.86 21.23 -18.46
C MET A 170 3.33 20.80 -17.05
N GLU A 171 2.79 21.44 -16.02
CA GLU A 171 3.10 21.14 -14.62
C GLU A 171 2.16 20.02 -14.13
N VAL A 172 2.73 18.95 -13.58
CA VAL A 172 1.93 17.85 -12.99
C VAL A 172 1.51 18.26 -11.58
N LEU A 173 0.20 18.37 -11.33
CA LEU A 173 -0.34 18.70 -10.01
C LEU A 173 -0.56 17.46 -9.15
N ASP A 174 -1.16 16.43 -9.72
CA ASP A 174 -1.38 15.15 -9.05
C ASP A 174 -1.33 13.99 -10.04
N ILE A 175 -0.96 12.80 -9.55
CA ILE A 175 -0.89 11.58 -10.36
C ILE A 175 -1.38 10.36 -9.59
N SER A 176 -1.99 9.43 -10.31
CA SER A 176 -2.37 8.07 -9.92
C SER A 176 -1.98 7.10 -11.04
N SER A 177 -2.08 5.79 -10.79
CA SER A 177 -1.84 4.76 -11.80
C SER A 177 -2.80 4.79 -13.00
N ILE A 178 -3.92 5.53 -12.91
CA ILE A 178 -4.94 5.62 -13.97
C ILE A 178 -5.11 7.01 -14.58
N GLY A 179 -4.44 8.04 -14.07
CA GLY A 179 -4.65 9.40 -14.54
C GLY A 179 -3.94 10.45 -13.72
N MET A 180 -4.07 11.70 -14.15
CA MET A 180 -3.35 12.83 -13.56
C MET A 180 -4.12 14.14 -13.70
N GLY A 181 -3.76 15.10 -12.86
CA GLY A 181 -4.10 16.51 -13.02
C GLY A 181 -2.89 17.29 -13.53
N LEU A 182 -3.07 18.08 -14.59
CA LEU A 182 -2.05 18.99 -15.12
C LEU A 182 -2.50 20.43 -14.99
N LYS A 183 -1.56 21.33 -14.73
CA LYS A 183 -1.77 22.77 -14.81
C LYS A 183 -1.17 23.29 -16.11
N ILE A 184 -2.00 24.02 -16.85
CA ILE A 184 -1.63 24.61 -18.14
C ILE A 184 -1.94 26.12 -18.16
N PRO A 185 -1.13 26.94 -18.84
CA PRO A 185 -1.48 28.33 -19.13
C PRO A 185 -2.81 28.44 -19.90
N LEU A 186 -3.64 29.43 -19.60
CA LEU A 186 -4.95 29.62 -20.26
C LEU A 186 -4.86 29.72 -21.79
N LYS A 187 -3.78 30.32 -22.32
CA LYS A 187 -3.53 30.42 -23.76
C LYS A 187 -3.44 29.07 -24.47
N TYR A 188 -3.18 27.98 -23.75
CA TYR A 188 -3.14 26.62 -24.31
C TYR A 188 -4.47 25.89 -24.18
N CYS A 189 -5.44 26.42 -23.44
CA CYS A 189 -6.71 25.74 -23.17
C CYS A 189 -7.47 25.36 -24.45
N GLN A 190 -7.38 26.20 -25.49
CA GLN A 190 -8.01 25.98 -26.80
C GLN A 190 -7.48 24.76 -27.57
N LEU A 191 -6.30 24.24 -27.19
CA LEU A 191 -5.72 23.03 -27.79
C LEU A 191 -6.39 21.75 -27.26
N PHE A 192 -7.12 21.86 -26.16
CA PHE A 192 -7.67 20.72 -25.43
C PHE A 192 -9.19 20.73 -25.51
N ARG A 193 -9.78 19.56 -25.76
CA ARG A 193 -11.23 19.38 -25.76
C ARG A 193 -11.59 18.18 -24.89
N ILE A 194 -12.65 18.30 -24.10
CA ILE A 194 -13.12 17.17 -23.29
C ILE A 194 -13.46 16.00 -24.22
N ASN A 195 -13.13 14.80 -23.77
CA ASN A 195 -13.25 13.53 -24.50
C ASN A 195 -12.27 13.31 -25.66
N THR A 196 -11.29 14.18 -25.90
CA THR A 196 -10.22 13.89 -26.86
C THR A 196 -9.10 13.09 -26.25
N VAL A 197 -8.48 12.21 -27.04
CA VAL A 197 -7.26 11.48 -26.66
C VAL A 197 -6.04 12.27 -27.12
N ILE A 198 -5.08 12.42 -26.21
CA ILE A 198 -3.75 12.95 -26.46
C ILE A 198 -2.82 11.75 -26.66
N PRO A 199 -2.40 11.46 -27.90
CA PRO A 199 -1.48 10.36 -28.16
C PRO A 199 -0.05 10.74 -27.78
N GLY A 200 0.70 9.78 -27.24
CA GLY A 200 2.14 9.93 -27.01
C GLY A 200 2.53 11.06 -26.06
N LEU A 201 1.70 11.32 -25.04
CA LEU A 201 2.05 12.21 -23.94
C LEU A 201 3.31 11.68 -23.25
N ASN A 202 4.33 12.51 -23.13
CA ASN A 202 5.56 12.18 -22.41
C ASN A 202 5.44 12.70 -20.97
N ILE A 203 5.69 11.85 -19.99
CA ILE A 203 5.62 12.17 -18.57
C ILE A 203 7.00 11.89 -17.97
N VAL A 204 7.57 12.88 -17.31
CA VAL A 204 8.80 12.71 -16.53
C VAL A 204 8.41 12.55 -15.07
N LEU A 205 8.79 11.42 -14.47
CA LEU A 205 8.60 11.12 -13.05
C LEU A 205 9.95 10.70 -12.47
N GLY A 206 10.57 11.58 -11.69
CA GLY A 206 11.88 11.32 -11.10
C GLY A 206 12.98 11.21 -12.16
N SER A 207 13.51 10.01 -12.38
CA SER A 207 14.57 9.74 -13.36
C SER A 207 14.06 9.07 -14.65
N LYS A 208 12.77 8.75 -14.76
CA LYS A 208 12.21 8.09 -15.95
C LYS A 208 11.32 9.03 -16.74
N GLN A 209 11.41 8.88 -18.06
CA GLN A 209 10.45 9.43 -19.01
C GLN A 209 9.58 8.29 -19.54
N LEU A 210 8.28 8.47 -19.44
CA LEU A 210 7.25 7.50 -19.80
C LEU A 210 6.40 8.08 -20.92
N LYS A 211 5.97 7.23 -21.86
CA LYS A 211 5.06 7.63 -22.94
C LYS A 211 3.71 6.96 -22.72
N VAL A 212 2.62 7.73 -22.77
CA VAL A 212 1.26 7.21 -22.57
C VAL A 212 0.25 7.94 -23.44
N ASN A 213 -0.88 7.28 -23.72
CA ASN A 213 -2.04 7.93 -24.32
C ASN A 213 -3.01 8.32 -23.20
N ALA A 214 -3.60 9.52 -23.27
CA ALA A 214 -4.49 10.00 -22.22
C ALA A 214 -5.72 10.69 -22.78
N LYS A 215 -6.90 10.35 -22.26
CA LYS A 215 -8.17 11.01 -22.57
C LYS A 215 -8.38 12.20 -21.64
N ILE A 216 -8.74 13.34 -22.21
CA ILE A 216 -9.13 14.53 -21.45
C ILE A 216 -10.51 14.30 -20.85
N PHE A 217 -10.58 14.18 -19.54
CA PHE A 217 -11.82 13.96 -18.81
C PHE A 217 -12.50 15.27 -18.41
N GLY A 218 -11.72 16.30 -18.07
CA GLY A 218 -12.28 17.59 -17.68
C GLY A 218 -11.27 18.72 -17.77
N ILE A 219 -11.79 19.94 -17.89
CA ILE A 219 -11.00 21.16 -17.88
C ILE A 219 -11.67 22.11 -16.88
N LYS A 220 -10.91 22.63 -15.91
CA LYS A 220 -11.40 23.56 -14.90
C LYS A 220 -10.56 24.85 -14.94
N ASN A 221 -11.21 26.00 -14.85
CA ASN A 221 -10.50 27.28 -14.78
C ASN A 221 -9.96 27.50 -13.34
N LEU A 222 -8.68 27.87 -13.21
CA LEU A 222 -8.00 28.22 -11.95
C LEU A 222 -7.60 29.71 -11.90
N GLY A 223 -8.31 30.57 -12.63
CA GLY A 223 -8.05 32.01 -12.69
C GLY A 223 -7.04 32.36 -13.78
N ASN A 224 -5.74 32.17 -13.53
CA ASN A 224 -4.67 32.46 -14.50
C ASN A 224 -4.15 31.22 -15.26
N ALA A 225 -4.66 30.04 -14.91
CA ALA A 225 -4.32 28.76 -15.50
C ALA A 225 -5.58 27.90 -15.64
N ALA A 226 -5.47 26.78 -16.35
CA ALA A 226 -6.48 25.73 -16.35
C ALA A 226 -5.93 24.44 -15.75
N LEU A 227 -6.78 23.72 -15.01
CA LEU A 227 -6.56 22.34 -14.59
C LEU A 227 -7.13 21.42 -15.65
N LEU A 228 -6.24 20.65 -16.28
CA LEU A 228 -6.56 19.59 -17.20
C LEU A 228 -6.58 18.26 -16.45
N ILE A 229 -7.74 17.60 -16.38
CA ILE A 229 -7.92 16.29 -15.75
C ILE A 229 -7.86 15.24 -16.85
N MET A 230 -6.92 14.31 -16.74
CA MET A 230 -6.70 13.27 -17.75
C MET A 230 -6.78 11.88 -17.15
N ILE A 231 -7.28 10.94 -17.94
CA ILE A 231 -7.36 9.50 -17.61
C ILE A 231 -6.54 8.76 -18.66
N PHE A 232 -5.64 7.88 -18.23
CA PHE A 232 -4.85 7.04 -19.13
C PHE A 232 -5.77 6.07 -19.86
N THR A 233 -5.49 5.83 -21.14
CA THR A 233 -6.32 4.95 -21.95
C THR A 233 -6.17 3.48 -21.52
N PRO A 234 -7.17 2.61 -21.78
CA PRO A 234 -7.14 1.22 -21.30
C PRO A 234 -5.95 0.39 -21.79
N ASP A 235 -5.38 0.70 -22.96
CA ASP A 235 -4.18 0.12 -23.58
C ASP A 235 -2.87 0.49 -22.86
N THR A 236 -2.93 1.29 -21.79
CA THR A 236 -1.73 1.61 -20.99
C THR A 236 -1.16 0.36 -20.33
N GLU A 237 0.09 0.05 -20.67
CA GLU A 237 0.84 -1.10 -20.18
C GLU A 237 0.89 -1.21 -18.65
N ASP A 238 0.89 -2.43 -18.13
CA ASP A 238 1.02 -2.67 -16.69
C ASP A 238 2.39 -2.27 -16.14
N SER A 239 3.44 -2.33 -16.97
CA SER A 239 4.78 -1.85 -16.66
C SER A 239 4.77 -0.36 -16.27
N PHE A 240 4.03 0.46 -17.03
CA PHE A 240 3.81 1.88 -16.77
C PHE A 240 3.06 2.07 -15.45
N ARG A 241 1.94 1.36 -15.27
CA ARG A 241 1.10 1.50 -14.06
C ARG A 241 1.87 1.10 -12.80
N SER A 242 2.60 -0.01 -12.87
CA SER A 242 3.47 -0.50 -11.80
C SER A 242 4.53 0.53 -11.43
N TYR A 243 5.21 1.11 -12.43
CA TYR A 243 6.19 2.17 -12.17
C TYR A 243 5.56 3.42 -11.53
N VAL A 244 4.40 3.87 -12.00
CA VAL A 244 3.69 5.01 -11.41
C VAL A 244 3.30 4.73 -9.95
N ARG A 245 2.80 3.54 -9.62
CA ARG A 245 2.50 3.14 -8.23
C ARG A 245 3.74 3.19 -7.34
N THR A 246 4.83 2.60 -7.81
CA THR A 246 6.10 2.58 -7.07
C THR A 246 6.60 4.00 -6.84
N PHE A 247 6.61 4.85 -7.87
CA PHE A 247 7.00 6.26 -7.76
C PHE A 247 6.14 7.00 -6.72
N ILE A 248 4.81 6.85 -6.79
CA ILE A 248 3.86 7.44 -5.82
C ILE A 248 4.20 7.00 -4.40
N CYS A 249 4.36 5.70 -4.17
CA CYS A 249 4.63 5.17 -2.85
C CYS A 249 5.99 5.62 -2.30
N GLU A 250 7.03 5.63 -3.13
CA GLU A 250 8.37 6.09 -2.73
C GLU A 250 8.39 7.57 -2.36
N GLU A 251 7.78 8.44 -3.17
CA GLU A 251 7.74 9.87 -2.90
C GLU A 251 6.85 10.20 -1.69
N MET A 252 5.69 9.56 -1.55
CA MET A 252 4.84 9.71 -0.35
C MET A 252 5.56 9.21 0.92
N GLN A 253 6.30 8.10 0.83
CA GLN A 253 7.14 7.60 1.90
C GLN A 253 8.22 8.62 2.29
N LYS A 254 8.91 9.23 1.32
CA LYS A 254 9.91 10.29 1.58
C LYS A 254 9.27 11.47 2.30
N LEU A 255 8.08 11.92 1.89
CA LEU A 255 7.37 13.01 2.55
C LEU A 255 7.05 12.68 4.01
N ILE A 256 6.56 11.47 4.30
CA ILE A 256 6.28 11.05 5.68
C ILE A 256 7.56 10.92 6.51
N ILE A 257 8.64 10.36 5.97
CA ILE A 257 9.92 10.28 6.69
C ILE A 257 10.44 11.68 7.01
N ASN A 258 10.46 12.59 6.04
CA ASN A 258 10.91 13.96 6.25
C ASN A 258 10.06 14.67 7.31
N LYS A 259 8.74 14.44 7.29
CA LYS A 259 7.83 14.95 8.33
C LYS A 259 8.17 14.33 9.69
N ALA A 260 8.37 13.02 9.78
CA ALA A 260 8.74 12.33 11.02
C ALA A 260 10.05 12.86 11.62
N LEU A 261 11.06 13.12 10.77
CA LEU A 261 12.34 13.69 11.20
C LEU A 261 12.23 15.11 11.75
N SER A 262 11.25 15.89 11.29
CA SER A 262 10.98 17.23 11.81
C SER A 262 10.23 17.26 13.14
N LEU A 263 9.72 16.11 13.60
CA LEU A 263 8.92 15.99 14.81
C LEU A 263 9.77 15.49 15.99
N ASN A 264 9.35 15.86 17.20
CA ASN A 264 9.94 15.31 18.42
C ASN A 264 9.66 13.82 18.51
N TRP A 265 10.69 13.06 18.88
CA TRP A 265 10.56 11.63 19.12
C TRP A 265 9.83 11.36 20.43
N ASP A 266 9.14 10.23 20.47
CA ASP A 266 8.49 9.78 21.68
C ASP A 266 9.50 9.36 22.75
N LYS A 267 9.43 10.04 23.91
CA LYS A 267 10.28 9.81 25.07
C LYS A 267 9.66 8.86 26.09
N THR A 268 8.45 8.37 25.85
CA THR A 268 7.77 7.43 26.75
C THR A 268 8.61 6.16 26.89
N ASP A 269 8.75 5.66 28.12
CA ASP A 269 9.45 4.41 28.39
C ASP A 269 8.43 3.26 28.49
N TYR A 270 8.39 2.45 27.43
CA TYR A 270 7.50 1.31 27.32
C TYR A 270 8.05 0.03 27.97
N THR A 271 9.22 0.09 28.61
CA THR A 271 9.80 -1.07 29.31
C THR A 271 9.19 -1.27 30.71
N THR A 272 8.66 -0.20 31.30
CA THR A 272 8.00 -0.25 32.61
C THR A 272 6.66 -0.97 32.48
N GLN A 273 6.37 -1.92 33.36
CA GLN A 273 5.10 -2.64 33.35
C GLN A 273 3.96 -1.66 33.62
N VAL A 274 2.94 -1.67 32.75
CA VAL A 274 1.66 -1.04 33.08
C VAL A 274 0.99 -1.95 34.10
N GLU A 275 0.77 -1.45 35.31
CA GLU A 275 -0.14 -2.09 36.26
C GLU A 275 -1.52 -2.04 35.63
N VAL A 276 -1.93 -3.15 34.99
CA VAL A 276 -3.32 -3.33 34.59
C VAL A 276 -4.05 -3.49 35.91
N GLU A 277 -4.77 -2.46 36.34
CA GLU A 277 -5.75 -2.60 37.41
C GLU A 277 -6.73 -3.68 36.93
N GLU A 278 -6.52 -4.91 37.37
CA GLU A 278 -7.50 -5.98 37.20
C GLU A 278 -8.76 -5.42 37.85
N GLU A 279 -9.74 -5.03 37.02
CA GLU A 279 -11.08 -4.73 37.47
C GLU A 279 -11.51 -5.95 38.26
N LYS A 280 -11.41 -5.85 39.59
CA LYS A 280 -11.88 -6.86 40.51
C LYS A 280 -13.35 -6.97 40.19
N ALA A 281 -13.71 -8.02 39.46
CA ALA A 281 -15.08 -8.40 39.22
C ALA A 281 -15.74 -8.39 40.59
N SER A 282 -16.54 -7.36 40.83
CA SER A 282 -17.33 -7.24 42.04
C SER A 282 -18.33 -8.36 41.97
N ASP A 283 -17.97 -9.47 42.61
CA ASP A 283 -18.83 -10.60 42.90
C ASP A 283 -19.89 -10.12 43.89
N ASP A 284 -20.87 -9.37 43.37
CA ASP A 284 -22.10 -9.03 44.06
C ASP A 284 -23.18 -10.02 43.60
N THR A 285 -22.95 -11.30 43.86
CA THR A 285 -23.99 -12.32 43.86
C THR A 285 -24.75 -12.24 45.18
N SER A 286 -25.61 -11.24 45.31
CA SER A 286 -26.63 -11.19 46.35
C SER A 286 -28.02 -10.87 45.78
N HIS A 287 -28.52 -11.75 44.91
CA HIS A 287 -29.96 -11.83 44.65
C HIS A 287 -30.59 -13.08 45.28
N PRO A 288 -31.64 -12.91 46.11
CA PRO A 288 -32.35 -14.01 46.74
C PRO A 288 -33.21 -14.73 45.71
N VAL A 289 -33.15 -16.05 45.77
CA VAL A 289 -34.04 -16.98 45.07
C VAL A 289 -35.47 -16.71 45.53
N SER A 290 -36.31 -16.16 44.66
CA SER A 290 -37.75 -16.31 44.77
C SER A 290 -38.18 -17.38 43.78
N ASP A 291 -38.57 -18.53 44.34
CA ASP A 291 -39.40 -19.55 43.72
C ASP A 291 -40.60 -18.89 43.04
N GLU A 292 -40.77 -19.12 41.73
CA GLU A 292 -42.10 -19.26 41.17
C GLU A 292 -42.07 -20.15 39.92
N SER A 293 -42.84 -21.21 40.04
CA SER A 293 -43.16 -22.30 39.13
C SER A 293 -44.06 -21.86 37.98
N GLU A 294 -43.90 -22.46 36.79
CA GLU A 294 -44.90 -23.35 36.16
C GLU A 294 -44.74 -23.44 34.63
N ALA A 295 -44.78 -24.71 34.17
CA ALA A 295 -45.40 -25.22 32.95
C ALA A 295 -45.24 -24.46 31.61
N THR A 296 -44.60 -25.13 30.65
CA THR A 296 -45.35 -25.84 29.59
C THR A 296 -44.42 -26.72 28.75
N ALA A 297 -44.87 -27.95 28.53
CA ALA A 297 -44.27 -28.97 27.70
C ALA A 297 -45.22 -29.22 26.52
N GLU A 298 -44.75 -28.98 25.30
CA GLU A 298 -45.29 -29.39 23.98
C GLU A 298 -44.46 -28.60 22.95
N ALA A 299 -43.88 -29.11 21.86
CA ALA A 299 -44.09 -30.32 21.11
C ALA A 299 -42.80 -30.66 20.35
N ALA A 300 -42.45 -31.95 20.29
CA ALA A 300 -41.44 -32.48 19.38
C ALA A 300 -42.06 -33.71 18.70
N ARG A 301 -42.28 -33.63 17.38
CA ARG A 301 -42.33 -34.74 16.42
C ARG A 301 -42.64 -34.22 15.01
N GLU A 302 -42.14 -34.96 14.01
CA GLU A 302 -42.28 -34.81 12.55
C GLU A 302 -41.17 -33.91 11.92
N LEU A 303 -40.29 -34.35 11.02
CA LEU A 303 -40.31 -35.47 10.07
C LEU A 303 -38.90 -36.08 9.84
N GLU A 304 -38.86 -37.41 9.85
CA GLU A 304 -37.92 -38.23 9.04
C GLU A 304 -38.76 -38.96 7.98
N ASN A 305 -38.13 -39.27 6.85
CA ASN A 305 -38.56 -40.07 5.69
C ASN A 305 -39.18 -39.32 4.50
N ALA A 306 -38.31 -39.05 3.52
CA ALA A 306 -38.62 -39.32 2.11
C ALA A 306 -37.37 -39.93 1.45
N SER A 307 -37.35 -41.26 1.45
CA SER A 307 -36.63 -42.15 0.55
C SER A 307 -37.18 -42.04 -0.88
N GLY A 308 -36.37 -42.40 -1.87
CA GLY A 308 -36.79 -42.78 -3.21
C GLY A 308 -35.94 -42.10 -4.28
N GLU A 309 -34.90 -42.77 -4.81
CA GLU A 309 -35.00 -43.65 -6.01
C GLU A 309 -35.26 -42.82 -7.27
N ASP A 310 -34.62 -42.98 -8.42
CA ASP A 310 -33.62 -43.90 -8.96
C ASP A 310 -33.33 -43.34 -10.39
N THR A 311 -32.45 -44.01 -11.11
CA THR A 311 -32.37 -44.17 -12.57
C THR A 311 -31.30 -43.39 -13.35
N THR A 312 -30.35 -44.22 -13.85
CA THR A 312 -29.71 -44.24 -15.19
C THR A 312 -28.65 -43.18 -15.51
N GLN A 313 -27.37 -43.57 -15.55
CA GLN A 313 -26.67 -44.19 -16.69
C GLN A 313 -26.74 -43.37 -17.98
N ASN A 314 -25.61 -42.77 -18.38
CA ASN A 314 -25.07 -43.09 -19.70
C ASN A 314 -23.56 -42.82 -19.78
N ASP A 315 -22.85 -43.85 -20.24
CA ASP A 315 -21.46 -43.87 -20.65
C ASP A 315 -21.25 -43.13 -21.98
N GLN A 316 -20.03 -42.63 -22.20
CA GLN A 316 -19.20 -42.65 -23.43
C GLN A 316 -18.18 -41.50 -23.32
N ASN A 317 -16.91 -41.77 -22.98
CA ASN A 317 -15.86 -42.40 -23.78
C ASN A 317 -15.51 -41.58 -25.05
N ASP A 318 -14.42 -40.83 -25.01
CA ASP A 318 -13.52 -40.75 -26.18
C ASP A 318 -12.09 -40.41 -25.74
N GLN A 319 -11.25 -41.45 -25.77
CA GLN A 319 -9.80 -41.36 -25.86
C GLN A 319 -9.44 -41.52 -27.32
N THR A 320 -8.61 -40.62 -27.86
CA THR A 320 -7.72 -40.98 -28.97
C THR A 320 -6.37 -40.30 -28.78
N ALA A 321 -5.40 -41.14 -28.43
CA ALA A 321 -3.98 -40.94 -28.68
C ALA A 321 -3.66 -41.39 -30.11
N ASN A 322 -2.63 -40.77 -30.70
CA ASN A 322 -1.70 -41.33 -31.70
C ASN A 322 -0.86 -40.15 -32.21
N GLU A 323 0.41 -40.26 -32.58
CA GLU A 323 1.46 -41.25 -32.37
C GLU A 323 2.74 -40.57 -32.92
N ALA A 324 3.89 -41.12 -32.55
CA ALA A 324 5.22 -40.63 -32.84
C ALA A 324 5.61 -40.68 -34.34
N GLY A 325 6.58 -39.84 -34.70
CA GLY A 325 7.31 -39.91 -35.96
C GLY A 325 8.73 -39.37 -35.78
N GLU A 326 9.70 -40.28 -35.68
CA GLU A 326 11.14 -40.03 -35.79
C GLU A 326 11.50 -39.44 -37.16
N ALA A 327 12.53 -38.57 -37.23
CA ALA A 327 13.83 -38.95 -37.77
C ALA A 327 14.69 -37.74 -38.22
N LYS A 328 16.01 -37.95 -38.08
CA LYS A 328 17.16 -37.36 -38.77
C LYS A 328 17.80 -36.10 -38.19
N ALA A 329 18.93 -36.39 -37.55
CA ALA A 329 20.14 -35.58 -37.51
C ALA A 329 20.58 -35.19 -38.93
N ASP A 330 21.05 -33.95 -39.06
CA ASP A 330 22.02 -33.58 -40.08
C ASP A 330 23.05 -32.65 -39.43
N ASP A 331 24.31 -33.04 -39.57
CA ASP A 331 25.49 -32.35 -39.09
C ASP A 331 25.74 -31.14 -40.00
N THR A 332 26.08 -29.99 -39.42
CA THR A 332 26.76 -28.93 -40.18
C THR A 332 27.81 -28.27 -39.32
N GLU A 333 29.04 -28.67 -39.60
CA GLU A 333 30.29 -27.98 -39.27
C GLU A 333 30.24 -26.51 -39.70
N GLY A 334 30.82 -25.60 -38.92
CA GLY A 334 30.84 -24.20 -39.32
C GLY A 334 31.50 -23.22 -38.36
N SER A 335 32.82 -23.32 -38.26
CA SER A 335 33.78 -22.23 -38.03
C SER A 335 33.65 -21.36 -36.77
N GLN A 336 34.62 -21.58 -35.88
CA GLN A 336 35.13 -20.60 -34.94
C GLN A 336 35.88 -19.52 -35.70
N ASP A 337 35.48 -18.26 -35.56
CA ASP A 337 36.34 -17.11 -35.81
C ASP A 337 36.09 -16.04 -34.76
N ALA A 338 37.05 -15.93 -33.84
CA ALA A 338 37.18 -14.84 -32.90
C ALA A 338 37.98 -13.70 -33.57
N PRO A 339 37.56 -12.43 -33.45
CA PRO A 339 38.46 -11.33 -33.65
C PRO A 339 38.82 -10.67 -32.32
N ALA A 340 40.10 -10.82 -31.99
CA ALA A 340 41.03 -9.79 -31.52
C ALA A 340 40.50 -8.70 -30.57
N GLU A 341 40.90 -8.84 -29.31
CA GLU A 341 41.12 -7.73 -28.39
C GLU A 341 42.16 -6.77 -29.00
N SER A 342 41.76 -5.55 -29.34
CA SER A 342 42.68 -4.45 -29.60
C SER A 342 42.82 -3.58 -28.35
N GLN A 343 43.94 -3.78 -27.68
CA GLN A 343 44.49 -2.83 -26.71
C GLN A 343 44.75 -1.51 -27.44
N THR A 344 44.09 -0.44 -27.01
CA THR A 344 44.52 0.93 -27.32
C THR A 344 45.03 1.55 -26.02
N ASP A 345 46.36 1.52 -25.89
CA ASP A 345 47.11 2.46 -25.08
C ASP A 345 46.75 3.87 -25.51
N ASN A 346 46.28 4.68 -24.56
CA ASN A 346 46.29 6.12 -24.72
C ASN A 346 46.80 6.75 -23.41
N SER A 347 48.12 6.65 -23.25
CA SER A 347 48.92 7.53 -22.42
C SER A 347 48.89 8.95 -23.01
N SER A 348 48.22 9.88 -22.38
CA SER A 348 48.56 11.30 -22.50
C SER A 348 48.57 11.93 -21.12
N GLU A 349 49.80 12.21 -20.69
CA GLU A 349 50.15 13.08 -19.57
C GLU A 349 49.60 14.49 -19.83
N GLU A 350 48.65 14.95 -19.03
CA GLU A 350 48.45 16.38 -18.83
C GLU A 350 49.23 16.83 -17.59
N LYS A 351 50.36 17.48 -17.85
CA LYS A 351 51.12 18.26 -16.87
C LYS A 351 50.26 19.44 -16.38
N PRO A 352 50.15 19.70 -15.07
CA PRO A 352 49.75 21.00 -14.58
C PRO A 352 50.92 21.98 -14.76
N ALA A 353 50.69 23.06 -15.49
CA ALA A 353 51.58 24.21 -15.49
C ALA A 353 51.41 24.95 -14.15
N GLU A 354 52.42 24.82 -13.29
CA GLU A 354 52.80 25.88 -12.37
C GLU A 354 53.37 27.04 -13.20
N ASP A 355 52.78 28.23 -13.10
CA ASP A 355 53.63 29.42 -12.95
C ASP A 355 52.94 30.50 -12.12
N SER A 356 53.77 31.13 -11.30
CA SER A 356 53.52 32.10 -10.23
C SER A 356 53.44 33.54 -10.81
N PRO A 357 53.76 34.63 -10.07
CA PRO A 357 53.10 35.21 -8.90
C PRO A 357 52.70 36.71 -9.11
N ALA A 358 51.92 37.22 -8.14
CA ALA A 358 52.06 38.52 -7.46
C ALA A 358 52.18 39.87 -8.22
N LYS A 359 51.36 40.81 -7.72
CA LYS A 359 51.58 42.26 -7.54
C LYS A 359 51.45 43.20 -8.76
N ALA A 360 50.40 44.03 -8.70
CA ALA A 360 50.56 45.48 -8.50
C ALA A 360 49.42 45.98 -7.61
#